data_AF-A0A135TJQ0-F1
#
_entry.id   AF-A0A135TJQ0-F1
#
_cell.length_a   1.000
_cell.length_b   1.000
_cell.length_c   1.000
_cell.angle_alpha   90.00
_cell.angle_beta   90.00
_cell.angle_gamma   90.00
#
_symmetry.space_group_name_H-M   'P 1'
#
loop_
_entity.id
_entity.type
_entity.pdbx_description
1 polymer ?
#
loop_
_entity_poly.entity_id
_entity_poly.type
_entity_poly.pdbx_seq_one_letter_code
_entity_poly.pdbx_strand_id
1 'polypeptide(L)'
;MGLTDTPPPHVPSWVVPTSGALLITGAIFWDMCYVLMSIRSHRTKSYGMPLFALALNLSWELIYAARVAEHPLERLGFLAWLLLDVPLVYTTLKNAKHEWRHAPLVAENIGVILAIMVALGCAANYAAADWWLSAPGAGYGDKSGKWWAGREGFDCTELAFWTAGLAQFALGTGCLAMLLVRSHSGGASYAIW
;
A
#
# COMPACT_ATOMS: atom_id res chain seq x y z
N MET A 1 3.67 -11.72 3.93
CA MET A 1 4.06 -12.67 2.87
C MET A 1 5.30 -13.38 3.33
N GLY A 2 5.42 -14.66 2.99
CA GLY A 2 6.57 -15.48 3.38
C GLY A 2 6.49 -16.05 4.79
N LEU A 3 5.32 -16.05 5.45
CA LEU A 3 5.16 -16.76 6.74
C LEU A 3 5.35 -18.28 6.60
N THR A 4 5.16 -18.81 5.40
CA THR A 4 5.34 -20.22 5.01
C THR A 4 6.75 -20.51 4.49
N ASP A 5 7.61 -19.50 4.34
CA ASP A 5 8.95 -19.67 3.80
C ASP A 5 9.88 -20.38 4.80
N THR A 6 10.74 -21.25 4.29
CA THR A 6 11.77 -21.93 5.07
C THR A 6 13.13 -21.30 4.78
N PRO A 7 13.82 -20.72 5.79
CA PRO A 7 15.13 -20.12 5.57
C PRO A 7 16.20 -21.18 5.25
N PRO A 8 17.21 -20.87 4.43
CA PRO A 8 18.34 -21.76 4.18
C PRO A 8 19.09 -22.17 5.46
N PRO A 9 19.70 -23.37 5.53
CA PRO A 9 20.34 -23.87 6.75
C PRO A 9 21.49 -23.01 7.31
N HIS A 10 22.12 -22.20 6.45
CA HIS A 10 23.22 -21.31 6.84
C HIS A 10 22.73 -19.98 7.44
N VAL A 11 21.44 -19.68 7.37
CA VAL A 11 20.87 -18.44 7.92
C VAL A 11 20.75 -18.55 9.44
N PRO A 12 21.30 -17.60 10.21
CA PRO A 12 21.19 -17.62 11.66
C PRO A 12 19.72 -17.60 12.14
N SER A 13 19.43 -18.36 13.20
CA SER A 13 18.06 -18.54 13.73
C SER A 13 17.39 -17.25 14.20
N TRP A 14 18.15 -16.19 14.48
CA TRP A 14 17.62 -14.89 14.90
C TRP A 14 17.16 -14.01 13.73
N VAL A 15 17.60 -14.26 12.49
CA VAL A 15 17.32 -13.37 11.34
C VAL A 15 15.83 -13.28 11.04
N VAL A 16 15.15 -14.42 10.95
CA VAL A 16 13.70 -14.47 10.64
C VAL A 16 12.87 -13.78 11.75
N PRO A 17 13.06 -14.10 13.04
CA PRO A 17 12.40 -13.37 14.13
C PRO A 17 12.67 -11.86 14.12
N THR A 18 13.92 -11.44 13.90
CA THR A 18 14.27 -10.01 13.85
C THR A 18 13.59 -9.31 12.68
N SER A 19 13.60 -9.93 11.49
CA SER A 19 12.89 -9.38 10.32
C SER A 19 11.39 -9.26 10.57
N GLY A 20 10.78 -10.27 11.20
CA GLY A 20 9.37 -10.23 11.58
C GLY A 20 9.06 -9.10 12.58
N ALA A 21 9.90 -8.94 13.60
CA ALA A 21 9.75 -7.85 14.59
C ALA A 21 9.86 -6.46 13.95
N LEU A 22 10.81 -6.27 13.03
CA LEU A 22 10.97 -5.02 12.29
C LEU A 22 9.76 -4.74 11.39
N LEU A 23 9.24 -5.75 10.69
CA LEU A 23 8.05 -5.63 9.86
C LEU A 23 6.82 -5.23 10.69
N ILE A 24 6.57 -5.92 11.81
CA ILE A 24 5.44 -5.62 12.71
C ILE A 24 5.57 -4.20 13.27
N THR A 25 6.77 -3.81 13.70
CA THR A 25 7.03 -2.46 14.19
C THR A 25 6.73 -1.41 13.11
N GLY A 26 7.21 -1.64 11.88
CA GLY A 26 6.93 -0.78 10.73
C GLY A 26 5.44 -0.68 10.42
N ALA A 27 4.72 -1.80 10.45
CA ALA A 27 3.27 -1.84 10.24
C ALA A 27 2.50 -1.03 11.30
N ILE A 28 2.88 -1.15 12.58
CA ILE A 28 2.25 -0.36 13.66
C ILE A 28 2.46 1.14 13.43
N PHE A 29 3.67 1.57 13.09
CA PHE A 29 3.93 2.98 12.79
C PHE A 29 3.16 3.45 11.55
N TRP A 30 3.01 2.59 10.55
CA TRP A 30 2.22 2.86 9.35
C TRP A 30 0.73 3.05 9.68
N ASP A 31 0.16 2.16 10.47
CA ASP A 31 -1.23 2.23 10.90
C ASP A 31 -1.50 3.51 11.70
N MET A 32 -0.57 3.87 12.59
CA MET A 32 -0.61 5.15 13.29
C MET A 32 -0.60 6.33 12.31
N CYS A 33 0.23 6.29 11.26
CA CYS A 33 0.22 7.32 10.23
C CYS A 33 -1.15 7.44 9.54
N TYR A 34 -1.79 6.34 9.15
CA TYR A 34 -3.13 6.36 8.57
C TYR A 34 -4.17 7.00 9.48
N VAL A 35 -4.16 6.64 10.77
CA VAL A 35 -5.08 7.22 11.76
C VAL A 35 -4.83 8.73 11.92
N LEU A 36 -3.57 9.15 12.09
CA LEU A 36 -3.20 10.54 12.27
C LEU A 36 -3.51 11.39 11.03
N MET A 37 -3.20 10.88 9.83
CA MET A 37 -3.54 11.52 8.55
C MET A 37 -5.05 11.70 8.42
N SER A 38 -5.84 10.71 8.81
CA SER A 38 -7.31 10.78 8.75
C SER A 38 -7.87 11.84 9.70
N ILE A 39 -7.40 11.86 10.96
CA ILE A 39 -7.77 12.87 11.95
C ILE A 39 -7.41 14.27 11.43
N ARG A 40 -6.19 14.45 10.92
CA ARG A 40 -5.71 15.76 10.44
C ARG A 40 -6.46 16.22 9.20
N SER A 41 -6.73 15.31 8.26
CA SER A 41 -7.50 15.57 7.04
C SER A 41 -8.91 16.06 7.39
N HIS A 42 -9.54 15.45 8.39
CA HIS A 42 -10.84 15.89 8.87
C HIS A 42 -10.81 17.31 9.48
N ARG A 43 -9.84 17.58 10.36
CA ARG A 43 -9.71 18.90 11.03
C ARG A 43 -9.37 20.03 10.06
N THR A 44 -8.53 19.76 9.09
CA THR A 44 -8.05 20.76 8.11
C THR A 44 -8.94 20.90 6.89
N LYS A 45 -10.01 20.10 6.78
CA LYS A 45 -10.90 20.05 5.60
C LYS A 45 -10.12 19.83 4.30
N SER A 46 -9.11 18.98 4.39
CA SER A 46 -8.19 18.61 3.31
C SER A 46 -8.03 17.09 3.24
N TYR A 47 -7.09 16.59 2.45
CA TYR A 47 -6.75 15.17 2.41
C TYR A 47 -5.23 14.97 2.40
N GLY A 48 -4.77 13.99 3.18
CA GLY A 48 -3.35 13.78 3.47
C GLY A 48 -2.60 12.93 2.44
N MET A 49 -3.30 12.12 1.65
CA MET A 49 -2.69 11.22 0.67
C MET A 49 -2.99 11.65 -0.77
N PRO A 50 -2.00 11.75 -1.67
CA PRO A 50 -2.24 11.99 -3.09
C PRO A 50 -3.20 10.98 -3.70
N LEU A 51 -4.11 11.47 -4.56
CA LEU A 51 -5.16 10.64 -5.17
C LEU A 51 -4.60 9.39 -5.86
N PHE A 52 -3.48 9.55 -6.58
CA PHE A 52 -2.81 8.44 -7.26
C PHE A 52 -2.20 7.43 -6.29
N ALA A 53 -1.57 7.90 -5.21
CA ALA A 53 -0.99 7.02 -4.19
C ALA A 53 -2.09 6.23 -3.44
N LEU A 54 -3.21 6.88 -3.13
CA LEU A 54 -4.36 6.23 -2.51
C LEU A 54 -4.95 5.14 -3.42
N ALA A 55 -5.06 5.42 -4.72
CA ALA A 55 -5.52 4.43 -5.69
C ALA A 55 -4.56 3.22 -5.78
N LEU A 56 -3.25 3.48 -5.80
CA LEU A 56 -2.23 2.44 -5.81
C LEU A 56 -2.28 1.58 -4.55
N ASN A 57 -2.36 2.17 -3.36
CA ASN A 57 -2.46 1.42 -2.10
C ASN A 57 -3.69 0.52 -2.07
N LEU A 58 -4.88 1.08 -2.32
CA LEU A 58 -6.12 0.29 -2.38
C LEU A 58 -6.00 -0.87 -3.36
N SER A 59 -5.49 -0.61 -4.56
CA SER A 59 -5.36 -1.65 -5.59
C SER A 59 -4.35 -2.73 -5.22
N TRP A 60 -3.23 -2.34 -4.60
CA TRP A 60 -2.21 -3.26 -4.13
C TRP A 60 -2.77 -4.15 -3.03
N GLU A 61 -3.41 -3.55 -2.02
CA GLU A 61 -4.00 -4.29 -0.90
C GLU A 61 -5.08 -5.28 -1.36
N LEU A 62 -5.97 -4.87 -2.28
CA LEU A 62 -7.01 -5.74 -2.83
C LEU A 62 -6.42 -6.96 -3.55
N ILE A 63 -5.46 -6.74 -4.47
CA ILE A 63 -4.87 -7.83 -5.24
C ILE A 63 -4.00 -8.72 -4.38
N TYR A 64 -3.19 -8.13 -3.49
CA TYR A 64 -2.25 -8.89 -2.67
C TYR A 64 -3.00 -9.70 -1.61
N ALA A 65 -4.08 -9.19 -1.03
CA ALA A 65 -4.95 -9.97 -0.14
C ALA A 65 -5.62 -11.15 -0.86
N ALA A 66 -6.12 -10.93 -2.08
CA ALA A 66 -6.92 -11.92 -2.79
C ALA A 66 -6.10 -13.02 -3.47
N ARG A 67 -4.95 -12.65 -4.06
CA ARG A 67 -4.21 -13.51 -5.00
C ARG A 67 -2.85 -13.96 -4.49
N VAL A 68 -2.17 -13.13 -3.72
CA VAL A 68 -0.75 -13.35 -3.37
C VAL A 68 -0.62 -13.87 -1.93
N ALA A 69 -1.38 -13.32 -0.98
CA ALA A 69 -1.38 -13.73 0.41
C ALA A 69 -1.95 -15.15 0.58
N GLU A 70 -1.17 -16.03 1.20
CA GLU A 70 -1.56 -17.42 1.44
C GLU A 70 -2.06 -17.63 2.85
N HIS A 71 -1.35 -17.05 3.81
CA HIS A 71 -1.62 -17.28 5.21
C HIS A 71 -2.79 -16.40 5.68
N PRO A 72 -3.76 -16.94 6.46
CA PRO A 72 -4.89 -16.16 6.95
C PRO A 72 -4.48 -14.89 7.72
N LEU A 73 -3.40 -14.94 8.50
CA LEU A 73 -2.87 -13.76 9.19
C LEU A 73 -2.41 -12.65 8.23
N GLU A 74 -1.84 -13.01 7.08
CA GLU A 74 -1.44 -12.01 6.08
C GLU A 74 -2.66 -11.33 5.50
N ARG A 75 -3.69 -12.11 5.15
CA ARG A 75 -4.98 -11.60 4.64
C ARG A 75 -5.68 -10.69 5.65
N LEU A 76 -5.61 -11.03 6.95
CA LEU A 76 -6.14 -10.17 8.02
C LEU A 76 -5.37 -8.85 8.12
N GLY A 77 -4.05 -8.87 7.95
CA GLY A 77 -3.23 -7.64 7.88
C GLY A 77 -3.67 -6.72 6.74
N PHE A 78 -3.85 -7.29 5.53
CA PHE A 78 -4.37 -6.52 4.39
C PHE A 78 -5.80 -5.99 4.63
N LEU A 79 -6.68 -6.78 5.25
CA LEU A 79 -8.02 -6.33 5.59
C LEU A 79 -7.97 -5.15 6.58
N ALA A 80 -7.07 -5.19 7.56
CA ALA A 80 -6.88 -4.08 8.49
C ALA A 80 -6.45 -2.80 7.77
N TRP A 81 -5.50 -2.88 6.84
CA TRP A 81 -5.11 -1.74 6.01
C TRP A 81 -6.25 -1.20 5.14
N LEU A 82 -7.02 -2.07 4.48
CA LEU A 82 -8.17 -1.67 3.68
C LEU A 82 -9.22 -0.91 4.52
N LEU A 83 -9.41 -1.31 5.78
CA LEU A 83 -10.31 -0.60 6.70
C LEU A 83 -9.76 0.78 7.11
N LEU A 84 -8.45 0.92 7.26
CA LEU A 84 -7.80 2.20 7.55
C LEU A 84 -7.80 3.15 6.34
N ASP A 85 -7.86 2.62 5.12
CA ASP A 85 -8.02 3.43 3.92
C ASP A 85 -9.42 4.07 3.80
N VAL A 86 -10.45 3.50 4.41
CA VAL A 86 -11.83 4.04 4.32
C VAL A 86 -11.91 5.51 4.79
N PRO A 87 -11.39 5.90 5.97
CA PRO A 87 -11.29 7.30 6.36
C PRO A 87 -10.48 8.20 5.39
N LEU A 88 -9.42 7.68 4.77
CA LEU A 88 -8.60 8.42 3.79
C LEU A 88 -9.38 8.67 2.50
N VAL A 89 -10.08 7.67 1.98
CA VAL A 89 -11.00 7.79 0.86
C VAL A 89 -12.09 8.81 1.19
N TYR A 90 -12.73 8.67 2.35
CA TYR A 90 -13.79 9.58 2.78
C TYR A 90 -13.34 11.05 2.79
N THR A 91 -12.18 11.34 3.41
CA THR A 91 -11.67 12.71 3.49
C THR A 91 -11.26 13.26 2.12
N THR A 92 -10.70 12.41 1.25
CA THR A 92 -10.38 12.76 -0.14
C THR A 92 -11.62 13.16 -0.93
N LEU A 93 -12.69 12.34 -0.88
CA LEU A 93 -13.93 12.61 -1.60
C LEU A 93 -14.67 13.84 -1.03
N LYS A 94 -14.77 13.93 0.30
CA LYS A 94 -15.49 15.03 0.98
C LYS A 94 -14.85 16.38 0.70
N ASN A 95 -13.53 16.46 0.74
CA ASN A 95 -12.79 17.72 0.64
C ASN A 95 -12.39 18.06 -0.80
N ALA A 96 -12.76 17.23 -1.78
CA ALA A 96 -12.39 17.42 -3.18
C ALA A 96 -12.80 18.77 -3.75
N LYS A 97 -14.04 19.21 -3.51
CA LYS A 97 -14.55 20.51 -3.96
C LYS A 97 -13.79 21.70 -3.37
N HIS A 98 -13.10 21.51 -2.24
CA HIS A 98 -12.27 22.53 -1.63
C HIS A 98 -10.86 22.53 -2.21
N GLU A 99 -10.24 21.36 -2.30
CA GLU A 99 -8.84 21.19 -2.73
C GLU A 99 -8.67 21.34 -4.25
N TRP A 100 -9.67 20.96 -5.03
CA TRP A 100 -9.66 21.00 -6.50
C TRP A 100 -10.46 22.18 -7.07
N ARG A 101 -10.55 23.30 -6.33
CA ARG A 101 -11.23 24.52 -6.81
C ARG A 101 -10.67 25.05 -8.14
N HIS A 102 -9.38 24.82 -8.38
CA HIS A 102 -8.70 25.19 -9.61
C HIS A 102 -9.06 24.28 -10.81
N ALA A 103 -9.67 23.11 -10.56
CA ALA A 103 -10.08 22.14 -11.58
C ALA A 103 -11.48 21.57 -11.26
N PRO A 104 -12.57 22.34 -11.52
CA PRO A 104 -13.93 21.96 -11.14
C PRO A 104 -14.38 20.59 -11.68
N LEU A 105 -14.00 20.26 -12.93
CA LEU A 105 -14.29 18.97 -13.55
C LEU A 105 -13.70 17.80 -12.74
N VAL A 106 -12.49 17.97 -12.19
CA VAL A 106 -11.86 16.94 -11.34
C VAL A 106 -12.57 16.88 -9.99
N ALA A 107 -12.88 18.02 -9.37
CA ALA A 107 -13.58 18.11 -8.10
C ALA A 107 -14.94 17.38 -8.12
N GLU A 108 -15.70 17.52 -9.20
CA GLU A 108 -17.02 16.92 -9.37
C GLU A 108 -16.97 15.41 -9.67
N ASN A 109 -15.90 14.96 -10.33
CA ASN A 109 -15.74 13.57 -10.78
C ASN A 109 -14.72 12.77 -9.96
N ILE A 110 -14.23 13.31 -8.84
CA ILE A 110 -13.10 12.70 -8.11
C ILE A 110 -13.34 11.25 -7.69
N GLY A 111 -14.59 10.89 -7.36
CA GLY A 111 -14.95 9.53 -6.98
C GLY A 111 -14.86 8.56 -8.15
N VAL A 112 -15.31 8.99 -9.34
CA VAL A 112 -15.19 8.22 -10.58
C VAL A 112 -13.72 8.10 -10.98
N ILE A 113 -12.97 9.19 -10.89
CA ILE A 113 -11.52 9.21 -11.17
C ILE A 113 -10.80 8.20 -10.25
N LEU A 114 -11.06 8.27 -8.94
CA LEU A 114 -10.49 7.33 -7.98
C LEU A 114 -10.86 5.88 -8.32
N ALA A 115 -12.13 5.61 -8.61
CA ALA A 115 -12.59 4.27 -8.95
C ALA A 115 -11.91 3.71 -10.22
N ILE A 116 -11.77 4.54 -11.27
CA ILE A 116 -11.05 4.16 -12.49
C ILE A 116 -9.58 3.89 -12.18
N MET A 117 -8.92 4.76 -11.41
CA MET A 117 -7.53 4.58 -11.03
C MET A 117 -7.30 3.31 -10.19
N VAL A 118 -8.20 3.00 -9.27
CA VAL A 118 -8.17 1.75 -8.49
C VAL A 118 -8.37 0.55 -9.41
N ALA A 119 -9.33 0.59 -10.34
CA ALA A 119 -9.57 -0.51 -11.28
C ALA A 119 -8.36 -0.77 -12.19
N LEU A 120 -7.74 0.28 -12.72
CA LEU A 120 -6.51 0.18 -13.52
C LEU A 120 -5.34 -0.31 -12.66
N GLY A 121 -5.20 0.19 -11.43
CA GLY A 121 -4.22 -0.28 -10.47
C GLY A 121 -4.40 -1.76 -10.15
N CYS A 122 -5.64 -2.25 -10.00
CA CYS A 122 -5.94 -3.65 -9.74
C CYS A 122 -5.55 -4.50 -10.95
N ALA A 123 -5.86 -4.06 -12.17
CA ALA A 123 -5.47 -4.76 -13.38
C ALA A 123 -3.94 -4.84 -13.52
N ALA A 124 -3.22 -3.75 -13.23
CA ALA A 124 -1.76 -3.71 -13.29
C ALA A 124 -1.12 -4.59 -12.22
N ASN A 125 -1.56 -4.49 -10.96
CA ASN A 125 -1.07 -5.34 -9.87
C ASN A 125 -1.39 -6.81 -10.12
N TYR A 126 -2.58 -7.13 -10.63
CA TYR A 126 -2.94 -8.49 -11.00
C TYR A 126 -2.03 -9.03 -12.10
N ALA A 127 -1.82 -8.28 -13.18
CA ALA A 127 -0.94 -8.69 -14.27
C ALA A 127 0.50 -8.91 -13.79
N ALA A 128 1.02 -8.02 -12.93
CA ALA A 128 2.35 -8.16 -12.36
C ALA A 128 2.47 -9.39 -11.45
N ALA A 129 1.50 -9.59 -10.55
CA ALA A 129 1.47 -10.73 -9.66
C ALA A 129 1.28 -12.05 -10.41
N ASP A 130 0.42 -12.08 -11.42
CA ASP A 130 0.18 -13.28 -12.22
C ASP A 130 1.39 -13.65 -13.06
N TRP A 131 2.04 -12.67 -13.69
CA TRP A 131 3.32 -12.88 -14.38
C TRP A 131 4.38 -13.44 -13.43
N TRP A 132 4.55 -12.84 -12.24
CA TRP A 132 5.53 -13.28 -11.26
C TRP A 132 5.28 -14.71 -10.77
N LEU A 133 4.01 -15.09 -10.62
CA LEU A 133 3.59 -16.39 -10.11
C LEU A 133 3.34 -17.43 -11.22
N SER A 134 3.58 -17.08 -12.48
CA SER A 134 3.37 -17.97 -13.63
C SER A 134 4.42 -19.09 -13.73
N ALA A 135 5.66 -18.81 -13.29
CA ALA A 135 6.76 -19.74 -13.32
C ALA A 135 7.64 -19.60 -12.06
N PRO A 136 8.24 -20.69 -11.55
CA PRO A 136 9.17 -20.62 -10.44
C PRO A 136 10.47 -19.91 -10.87
N GLY A 137 11.18 -19.33 -9.91
CA GLY A 137 12.46 -18.66 -10.15
C GLY A 137 12.35 -17.20 -10.63
N ALA A 138 11.15 -16.62 -10.67
CA ALA A 138 10.98 -15.19 -10.93
C ALA A 138 11.65 -14.34 -9.83
N GLY A 139 12.21 -13.19 -10.22
CA GLY A 139 12.97 -12.31 -9.34
C GLY A 139 14.47 -12.62 -9.30
N TYR A 140 15.16 -12.19 -8.25
CA TYR A 140 16.60 -12.35 -8.12
C TYR A 140 17.00 -13.28 -6.97
N GLY A 141 18.06 -14.07 -7.18
CA GLY A 141 18.65 -14.95 -6.15
C GLY A 141 18.00 -16.33 -6.06
N ASP A 142 18.47 -17.11 -5.08
CA ASP A 142 17.99 -18.47 -4.81
C ASP A 142 16.55 -18.46 -4.26
N LYS A 143 15.68 -19.28 -4.86
CA LYS A 143 14.26 -19.42 -4.49
C LYS A 143 13.96 -20.70 -3.71
N SER A 144 14.98 -21.44 -3.32
CA SER A 144 14.85 -22.59 -2.44
C SER A 144 14.25 -22.16 -1.10
N GLY A 145 13.25 -22.91 -0.64
CA GLY A 145 12.50 -22.61 0.57
C GLY A 145 11.48 -21.48 0.45
N LYS A 146 11.26 -20.92 -0.74
CA LYS A 146 10.18 -19.96 -1.01
C LYS A 146 8.93 -20.69 -1.47
N TRP A 147 7.85 -20.55 -0.72
CA TRP A 147 6.63 -21.32 -0.95
C TRP A 147 5.49 -20.42 -1.41
N TRP A 148 4.73 -20.91 -2.39
CA TRP A 148 3.45 -20.33 -2.77
C TRP A 148 2.49 -21.36 -3.37
N ALA A 149 1.24 -21.37 -2.91
CA ALA A 149 0.18 -22.31 -3.23
C ALA A 149 0.60 -23.80 -3.12
N GLY A 150 1.40 -24.12 -2.10
CA GLY A 150 1.95 -25.47 -1.89
C GLY A 150 3.05 -25.88 -2.88
N ARG A 151 3.58 -24.93 -3.66
CA ARG A 151 4.68 -25.13 -4.62
C ARG A 151 5.89 -24.32 -4.18
N GLU A 152 7.08 -24.86 -4.39
CA GLU A 152 8.34 -24.18 -4.10
C GLU A 152 8.80 -23.34 -5.31
N GLY A 153 9.65 -22.34 -5.05
CA GLY A 153 10.31 -21.52 -6.06
C GLY A 153 9.64 -20.19 -6.33
N PHE A 154 8.67 -19.77 -5.51
CA PHE A 154 7.86 -18.57 -5.72
C PHE A 154 8.07 -17.56 -4.59
N ASP A 155 8.79 -16.48 -4.88
CA ASP A 155 9.14 -15.47 -3.87
C ASP A 155 8.10 -14.35 -3.79
N CYS A 156 7.05 -14.56 -3.00
CA CYS A 156 6.02 -13.54 -2.76
C CYS A 156 6.54 -12.36 -1.91
N THR A 157 7.59 -12.58 -1.13
CA THR A 157 8.19 -11.53 -0.30
C THR A 157 8.92 -10.51 -1.18
N GLU A 158 9.71 -10.97 -2.15
CA GLU A 158 10.36 -10.09 -3.13
C GLU A 158 9.32 -9.37 -4.02
N LEU A 159 8.31 -10.10 -4.50
CA LEU A 159 7.21 -9.51 -5.27
C LEU A 159 6.54 -8.35 -4.49
N ALA A 160 6.22 -8.57 -3.21
CA ALA A 160 5.66 -7.54 -2.35
C ALA A 160 6.62 -6.39 -2.10
N PHE A 161 7.91 -6.67 -1.90
CA PHE A 161 8.92 -5.64 -1.70
C PHE A 161 8.98 -4.66 -2.87
N TRP A 162 9.06 -5.15 -4.11
CA TRP A 162 9.17 -4.28 -5.28
C TRP A 162 7.90 -3.48 -5.55
N THR A 163 6.73 -4.13 -5.46
CA THR A 163 5.45 -3.49 -5.76
C THR A 163 5.03 -2.51 -4.67
N ALA A 164 5.20 -2.87 -3.40
CA ALA A 164 5.01 -1.92 -2.30
C ALA A 164 6.03 -0.79 -2.39
N GLY A 165 7.29 -1.07 -2.70
CA GLY A 165 8.32 -0.04 -2.88
C GLY A 165 7.94 1.01 -3.94
N LEU A 166 7.37 0.58 -5.06
CA LEU A 166 6.85 1.48 -6.10
C LEU A 166 5.69 2.34 -5.58
N ALA A 167 4.72 1.74 -4.88
CA ALA A 167 3.61 2.47 -4.29
C ALA A 167 4.09 3.50 -3.25
N GLN A 168 5.05 3.12 -2.40
CA GLN A 168 5.66 3.99 -1.40
C GLN A 168 6.47 5.14 -2.01
N PHE A 169 7.17 4.88 -3.12
CA PHE A 169 7.85 5.93 -3.88
C PHE A 169 6.86 6.93 -4.48
N ALA A 170 5.77 6.44 -5.09
CA ALA A 170 4.70 7.29 -5.63
C ALA A 170 4.02 8.12 -4.53
N LEU A 171 3.80 7.52 -3.35
CA LEU A 171 3.28 8.21 -2.19
C LEU A 171 4.21 9.31 -1.70
N GLY A 172 5.49 8.99 -1.46
CA GLY A 172 6.47 9.95 -0.93
C GLY A 172 6.64 11.16 -1.86
N THR A 173 6.86 10.91 -3.15
CA THR A 173 7.00 11.96 -4.17
C THR A 173 5.70 12.75 -4.36
N GLY A 174 4.55 12.08 -4.36
CA GLY A 174 3.24 12.72 -4.48
C GLY A 174 2.91 13.62 -3.28
N CYS A 175 3.24 13.20 -2.06
CA CYS A 175 3.07 14.01 -0.86
C CYS A 175 3.91 15.29 -0.94
N LEU A 176 5.16 15.18 -1.39
CA LEU A 176 6.02 16.35 -1.60
C LEU A 176 5.45 17.28 -2.67
N ALA A 177 5.00 16.74 -3.80
CA ALA A 177 4.37 17.51 -4.87
C ALA A 177 3.10 18.23 -4.39
N MET A 178 2.27 17.56 -3.58
CA MET A 178 1.08 18.17 -2.97
C MET A 178 1.42 19.38 -2.11
N LEU A 179 2.47 19.29 -1.28
CA LEU A 179 2.91 20.42 -0.46
C LEU A 179 3.34 21.62 -1.32
N LEU A 180 4.08 21.36 -2.41
CA LEU A 180 4.55 22.39 -3.33
C LEU A 180 3.40 23.06 -4.11
N VAL A 181 2.45 22.27 -4.60
CA VAL A 181 1.34 22.77 -5.44
C VAL A 181 0.29 23.49 -4.61
N ARG A 182 -0.05 22.96 -3.42
CA ARG A 182 -1.12 23.53 -2.59
C ARG A 182 -0.68 24.74 -1.77
N SER A 183 0.62 24.86 -1.50
CA SER A 183 1.16 25.88 -0.58
C SER A 183 0.59 25.82 0.85
N HIS A 184 -0.02 24.69 1.26
CA HIS A 184 -0.43 24.40 2.63
C HIS A 184 -0.24 22.91 2.97
N SER A 185 -0.08 22.62 4.26
CA SER A 185 0.17 21.27 4.78
C SER A 185 -1.08 20.58 5.34
N GLY A 186 -2.25 20.95 4.81
CA GLY A 186 -3.54 20.36 5.20
C GLY A 186 -3.52 18.85 5.02
N GLY A 187 -4.02 18.09 6.00
CA GLY A 187 -4.01 16.62 6.00
C GLY A 187 -2.64 15.95 6.21
N ALA A 188 -1.52 16.65 5.94
CA ALA A 188 -0.16 16.08 5.94
C ALA A 188 0.76 16.65 7.05
N SER A 189 0.34 17.66 7.81
CA SER A 189 1.17 18.28 8.85
C SER A 189 1.22 17.46 10.15
N TYR A 190 2.40 17.41 10.79
CA TYR A 190 2.59 16.82 12.13
C TYR A 190 1.98 17.63 13.28
N ALA A 191 1.59 18.89 13.05
CA ALA A 191 0.88 19.69 14.05
C ALA A 191 -0.52 19.09 14.27
N ILE A 192 -0.65 18.19 15.23
CA ILE A 192 -1.92 17.58 15.65
C ILE A 192 -2.69 18.45 16.66
N TRP A 193 -2.14 19.61 17.01
CA TRP A 193 -2.71 20.63 17.89
C TRP A 193 -3.37 21.74 17.07
#